data_AF-A0A950UW90-F1
#
_entry.id   AF-A0A950UW90-F1
#
_cell.length_a   1.000
_cell.length_b   1.000
_cell.length_c   1.000
_cell.angle_alpha   90.00
_cell.angle_beta   90.00
_cell.angle_gamma   90.00
#
_symmetry.space_group_name_H-M   'P 1'
#
loop_
_entity.id
_entity.type
_entity.pdbx_description
1 polymer ?
#
loop_
_entity_poly.entity_id
_entity_poly.type
_entity_poly.pdbx_seq_one_letter_code
_entity_poly.pdbx_strand_id
1 'polypeptide(L)'
;MFFERPDPRLIESADPSPAAAVVAALRRHALAAALCASALACAYAISLEIGLHARSATSGVLIVGGLYDRVAIVRDRRDVPHISARNEHDLFFAEGFVQGSDRLFQLDLTRRYAYGRLAEVLGAKALAIDRVQRAADIAGIA
;
A
#
# COMPACT_ATOMS: atom_id res chain seq x y z
N MET A 1 -67.66 -44.59 4.51
CA MET A 1 -66.79 -43.50 4.02
C MET A 1 -66.31 -42.75 5.25
N PHE A 2 -65.12 -43.08 5.77
CA PHE A 2 -64.58 -42.47 7.00
C PHE A 2 -63.95 -41.12 6.65
N PHE A 3 -64.44 -40.05 7.26
CA PHE A 3 -63.88 -38.71 7.13
C PHE A 3 -62.88 -38.52 8.27
N GLU A 4 -61.59 -38.67 7.98
CA GLU A 4 -60.52 -38.46 8.95
C GLU A 4 -60.42 -36.96 9.26
N ARG A 5 -60.51 -36.59 10.55
CA ARG A 5 -60.41 -35.19 10.98
C ARG A 5 -58.93 -34.77 10.88
N PRO A 6 -58.57 -33.69 10.17
CA PRO A 6 -57.19 -33.19 10.15
C PRO A 6 -56.71 -32.93 11.58
N ASP A 7 -55.52 -33.44 11.94
CA ASP A 7 -54.94 -33.23 13.27
C ASP A 7 -54.73 -31.71 13.49
N PRO A 8 -55.32 -31.11 14.54
CA PRO A 8 -55.21 -29.68 14.80
C PRO A 8 -53.77 -29.19 15.02
N ARG A 9 -52.82 -30.10 15.27
CA ARG A 9 -51.39 -29.76 15.40
C ARG A 9 -50.68 -29.46 14.08
N LEU A 10 -51.27 -29.80 12.93
CA LEU A 10 -50.68 -29.56 11.61
C LEU A 10 -50.84 -28.12 11.09
N ILE A 11 -51.56 -27.24 11.81
CA ILE A 11 -51.81 -25.84 11.41
C ILE A 11 -50.78 -24.88 12.03
N GLU A 12 -49.93 -25.35 12.94
CA GLU A 12 -49.10 -24.49 13.80
C GLU A 12 -47.63 -24.36 13.40
N SER A 13 -47.23 -24.81 12.20
CA SER A 13 -45.95 -24.35 11.62
C SER A 13 -46.16 -23.01 10.93
N ALA A 14 -46.35 -21.96 11.72
CA ALA A 14 -46.51 -20.60 11.21
C ALA A 14 -45.19 -20.18 10.54
N ASP A 15 -45.16 -20.21 9.21
CA ASP A 15 -44.13 -19.51 8.44
C ASP A 15 -44.03 -18.07 8.95
N PRO A 16 -42.81 -17.51 9.09
CA PRO A 16 -42.65 -16.16 9.60
C PRO A 16 -43.49 -15.20 8.76
N SER A 17 -44.22 -14.31 9.42
CA SER A 17 -44.99 -13.29 8.69
C SER A 17 -44.09 -12.58 7.66
N PRO A 18 -44.60 -12.21 6.49
CA PRO A 18 -43.78 -11.60 5.43
C PRO A 18 -43.01 -10.37 5.93
N ALA A 19 -43.57 -9.62 6.88
CA ALA A 19 -42.89 -8.51 7.55
C ALA A 19 -41.67 -8.96 8.38
N ALA A 20 -41.79 -10.04 9.16
CA ALA A 20 -40.68 -10.59 9.95
C ALA A 20 -39.55 -11.13 9.06
N ALA A 21 -39.89 -11.75 7.93
CA ALA A 21 -38.91 -12.21 6.94
C ALA A 21 -38.13 -11.05 6.29
N VAL A 22 -38.82 -9.95 5.95
CA VAL A 22 -38.19 -8.73 5.39
C VAL A 22 -37.27 -8.06 6.42
N VAL A 23 -37.71 -7.91 7.67
CA VAL A 23 -36.89 -7.31 8.74
C VAL A 23 -35.64 -8.16 9.02
N ALA A 24 -35.77 -9.49 9.04
CA ALA A 24 -34.63 -10.39 9.21
C ALA A 24 -33.64 -10.30 8.04
N ALA A 25 -34.15 -10.20 6.80
CA ALA A 25 -33.32 -9.99 5.62
C ALA A 25 -32.59 -8.64 5.68
N LEU A 26 -33.27 -7.53 5.99
CA LEU A 26 -32.66 -6.21 6.10
C LEU A 26 -31.57 -6.16 7.19
N ARG A 27 -31.82 -6.78 8.36
CA ARG A 27 -30.82 -6.91 9.43
C ARG A 27 -29.58 -7.68 8.97
N ARG A 28 -29.76 -8.80 8.26
CA ARG A 28 -28.63 -9.59 7.71
C ARG A 28 -27.78 -8.79 6.73
N HIS A 29 -28.41 -8.05 5.81
CA HIS A 29 -27.68 -7.21 4.86
C HIS A 29 -26.99 -6.03 5.55
N ALA A 30 -27.63 -5.41 6.55
CA ALA A 30 -27.01 -4.34 7.34
C ALA A 30 -25.78 -4.83 8.13
N LEU A 31 -25.86 -6.02 8.74
CA LEU A 31 -24.74 -6.65 9.43
C LEU A 31 -23.61 -7.00 8.46
N ALA A 32 -23.92 -7.57 7.31
CA ALA A 32 -22.93 -7.87 6.27
C ALA A 32 -22.23 -6.60 5.78
N ALA A 33 -22.98 -5.53 5.52
CA ALA A 33 -22.43 -4.23 5.11
C ALA A 33 -21.52 -3.64 6.20
N ALA A 34 -21.93 -3.70 7.46
CA ALA A 34 -21.11 -3.22 8.59
C ALA A 34 -19.81 -4.03 8.75
N LEU A 35 -19.85 -5.34 8.57
CA LEU A 35 -18.66 -6.20 8.58
C LEU A 35 -17.73 -5.87 7.41
N CYS A 36 -18.25 -5.72 6.19
CA CYS A 36 -17.47 -5.31 5.03
C CYS A 36 -16.82 -3.95 5.24
N ALA A 37 -17.56 -2.95 5.74
CA ALA A 37 -17.03 -1.62 6.01
C ALA A 37 -15.93 -1.66 7.09
N SER A 38 -16.13 -2.45 8.15
CA SER A 38 -15.14 -2.62 9.21
C SER A 38 -13.87 -3.31 8.68
N ALA A 39 -14.02 -4.34 7.85
CA ALA A 39 -12.89 -5.02 7.22
C ALA A 39 -12.08 -4.08 6.30
N LEU A 40 -12.76 -3.25 5.51
CA LEU A 40 -12.10 -2.24 4.67
C LEU A 40 -11.39 -1.18 5.51
N ALA A 41 -12.00 -0.71 6.60
CA ALA A 41 -11.39 0.25 7.51
C ALA A 41 -10.13 -0.33 8.18
N CYS A 42 -10.19 -1.58 8.66
CA CYS A 42 -9.02 -2.27 9.21
C CYS A 42 -7.93 -2.45 8.17
N ALA A 43 -8.28 -2.87 6.94
CA ALA A 43 -7.29 -3.02 5.86
C ALA A 43 -6.59 -1.69 5.53
N TYR A 44 -7.33 -0.58 5.53
CA TYR A 44 -6.78 0.76 5.33
C TYR A 44 -5.90 1.21 6.51
N ALA A 45 -6.31 0.96 7.76
CA ALA A 45 -5.49 1.26 8.93
C ALA A 45 -4.16 0.47 8.91
N ILE A 46 -4.21 -0.81 8.53
CA ILE A 46 -3.02 -1.65 8.39
C ILE A 46 -2.10 -1.10 7.28
N SER A 47 -2.62 -0.62 6.15
CA SER A 47 -1.78 -0.04 5.10
C SER A 47 -1.07 1.25 5.52
N LEU A 48 -1.72 2.05 6.39
CA LEU A 48 -1.07 3.21 7.01
C LEU A 48 0.09 2.79 7.93
N GLU A 49 -0.12 1.80 8.79
CA GLU A 49 0.89 1.30 9.74
C GLU A 49 2.09 0.63 9.04
N ILE A 50 1.85 -0.12 7.97
CA ILE A 50 2.93 -0.72 7.15
C ILE A 50 3.71 0.35 6.38
N GLY A 51 3.23 1.60 6.36
CA GLY A 51 3.89 2.69 5.68
C GLY A 51 3.73 2.65 4.15
N LEU A 52 2.79 1.86 3.64
CA LEU A 52 2.41 1.86 2.21
C LEU A 52 1.88 3.24 1.76
N HIS A 53 1.49 4.08 2.72
CA HIS A 53 1.09 5.47 2.51
C HIS A 53 1.95 6.47 3.30
N ALA A 54 3.09 6.04 3.84
CA ALA A 54 4.00 6.94 4.52
C ALA A 54 4.50 7.98 3.51
N ARG A 55 4.20 9.25 3.76
CA ARG A 55 4.78 10.34 3.00
C ARG A 55 6.19 10.57 3.53
N SER A 56 7.16 10.71 2.63
CA SER A 56 8.50 11.18 3.01
C SER A 56 8.37 12.48 3.79
N ALA A 57 9.11 12.62 4.90
CA ALA A 57 9.12 13.85 5.69
C ALA A 57 9.78 14.97 4.87
N THR A 58 8.98 15.76 4.15
CA THR A 58 9.45 16.83 3.25
C THR A 58 9.51 18.20 3.93
N SER A 59 9.19 18.28 5.22
CA SER A 59 9.20 19.52 6.00
C SER A 59 9.76 19.31 7.39
N GLY A 60 10.23 20.40 8.00
CA GLY A 60 10.85 20.39 9.32
C GLY A 60 12.37 20.40 9.26
N VAL A 61 12.98 20.13 10.42
CA VAL A 61 14.44 20.07 10.57
C VAL A 61 14.82 18.62 10.87
N LEU A 62 15.68 18.07 10.03
CA LEU A 62 16.24 16.74 10.22
C LEU A 62 17.72 16.87 10.58
N ILE A 63 18.15 16.15 11.61
CA ILE A 63 19.56 16.03 11.98
C ILE A 63 20.04 14.69 11.42
N VAL A 64 20.96 14.73 10.49
CA VAL A 64 21.53 13.55 9.84
C VAL A 64 23.04 13.55 9.97
N GLY A 65 23.63 12.35 10.06
CA GLY A 65 25.07 12.18 9.96
C GLY A 65 25.53 12.34 8.51
N GLY A 66 26.79 12.78 8.33
CA GLY A 66 27.42 12.87 7.01
C GLY A 66 27.39 14.26 6.37
N LEU A 67 26.64 15.21 6.92
CA LEU A 67 26.72 16.63 6.55
C LEU A 67 27.84 17.34 7.31
N TYR A 68 28.57 18.23 6.64
CA TYR A 68 29.61 19.07 7.24
C TYR A 68 29.07 20.44 7.68
N ASP A 69 28.06 20.96 7.00
CA ASP A 69 27.36 22.20 7.34
C ASP A 69 25.83 22.05 7.10
N ARG A 70 25.08 23.10 7.43
CA ARG A 70 23.63 23.16 7.21
C ARG A 70 23.31 23.22 5.72
N VAL A 71 22.34 22.39 5.32
CA VAL A 71 21.69 22.45 4.01
C VAL A 71 20.25 22.95 4.16
N ALA A 72 19.80 23.79 3.23
CA ALA A 72 18.41 24.20 3.10
C ALA A 72 17.80 23.59 1.84
N ILE A 73 16.62 23.00 1.97
CA ILE A 73 15.85 22.41 0.88
C ILE A 73 14.48 23.11 0.88
N VAL A 74 14.15 23.79 -0.20
CA VAL A 74 12.87 24.49 -0.37
C VAL A 74 12.19 23.95 -1.63
N ARG A 75 10.93 23.53 -1.51
CA ARG A 75 10.13 23.09 -2.66
C ARG A 75 9.22 24.21 -3.15
N ASP A 76 9.14 24.38 -4.48
CA ASP A 76 8.25 25.37 -5.10
C ASP A 76 6.77 24.90 -5.09
N ARG A 77 5.88 25.69 -5.69
CA ARG A 77 4.44 25.36 -5.78
C ARG A 77 4.14 24.09 -6.60
N ARG A 78 5.09 23.61 -7.39
CA ARG A 78 5.01 22.39 -8.20
C ARG A 78 5.86 21.26 -7.59
N ASP A 79 6.26 21.41 -6.34
CA ASP A 79 7.08 20.46 -5.58
C ASP A 79 8.52 20.30 -6.13
N VAL A 80 9.01 21.25 -6.93
CA VAL A 80 10.38 21.23 -7.45
C VAL A 80 11.36 21.63 -6.33
N PRO A 81 12.35 20.77 -5.98
CA PRO A 81 13.29 21.06 -4.91
C PRO A 81 14.40 22.01 -5.35
N HIS A 82 14.64 23.03 -4.54
CA HIS A 82 15.77 23.93 -4.62
C HIS A 82 16.67 23.69 -3.40
N ILE A 83 17.92 23.29 -3.66
CA ILE A 83 18.89 22.91 -2.63
C ILE A 83 19.94 24.01 -2.53
N SER A 84 20.27 24.43 -1.30
CA SER A 84 21.33 25.38 -1.02
C SER A 84 22.26 24.83 0.05
N ALA A 85 23.53 24.69 -0.29
CA ALA A 85 24.59 24.18 0.57
C ALA A 85 25.84 25.07 0.44
N ARG A 86 26.74 25.01 1.44
CA ARG A 86 28.00 25.79 1.46
C ARG A 86 29.18 25.09 0.82
N ASN A 87 29.04 23.80 0.51
CA ASN A 87 30.06 22.99 -0.13
C ASN A 87 29.40 21.93 -1.02
N GLU A 88 30.19 21.37 -1.94
CA GLU A 88 29.70 20.41 -2.93
C GLU A 88 29.31 19.07 -2.30
N HIS A 89 30.03 18.61 -1.28
CA HIS A 89 29.72 17.36 -0.58
C HIS A 89 28.30 17.38 -0.01
N ASP A 90 27.96 18.41 0.74
CA ASP A 90 26.64 18.59 1.33
C ASP A 90 25.55 18.81 0.28
N LEU A 91 25.90 19.47 -0.85
CA LEU A 91 24.99 19.65 -1.98
C LEU A 91 24.59 18.30 -2.60
N PHE A 92 25.57 17.46 -2.95
CA PHE A 92 25.32 16.14 -3.54
C PHE A 92 24.67 15.18 -2.53
N PHE A 93 25.04 15.28 -1.24
CA PHE A 93 24.37 14.53 -0.19
C PHE A 93 22.87 14.86 -0.13
N ALA A 94 22.54 16.15 -0.13
CA ALA A 94 21.16 16.61 -0.09
C ALA A 94 20.41 16.31 -1.39
N GLU A 95 21.07 16.37 -2.54
CA GLU A 95 20.48 15.94 -3.82
C GLU A 95 20.07 14.46 -3.77
N GLY A 96 20.96 13.59 -3.29
CA GLY A 96 20.65 12.17 -3.06
C GLY A 96 19.51 11.98 -2.07
N PHE A 97 19.47 12.75 -0.99
CA PHE A 97 18.38 12.72 0.00
C PHE A 97 17.02 13.10 -0.63
N VAL A 98 16.98 14.16 -1.44
CA VAL A 98 15.77 14.61 -2.15
C VAL A 98 15.34 13.57 -3.17
N GLN A 99 16.28 13.06 -3.98
CA GLN A 99 16.02 12.02 -4.97
C GLN A 99 15.46 10.75 -4.31
N GLY A 100 16.02 10.33 -3.18
CA GLY A 100 15.51 9.22 -2.38
C GLY A 100 14.11 9.51 -1.83
N SER A 101 13.89 10.71 -1.28
CA SER A 101 12.59 11.10 -0.73
C SER A 101 11.46 11.03 -1.77
N ASP A 102 11.75 11.38 -3.02
CA ASP A 102 10.73 11.51 -4.08
C ASP A 102 10.65 10.26 -4.98
N ARG A 103 11.76 9.51 -5.13
CA ARG A 103 11.91 8.45 -6.15
C ARG A 103 12.51 7.15 -5.63
N LEU A 104 12.47 6.87 -4.32
CA LEU A 104 13.10 5.67 -3.75
C LEU A 104 12.74 4.38 -4.49
N PHE A 105 11.46 4.18 -4.78
CA PHE A 105 10.96 3.00 -5.49
C PHE A 105 11.57 2.87 -6.89
N GLN A 106 11.60 3.97 -7.65
CA GLN A 106 12.19 3.98 -8.98
C GLN A 106 13.69 3.68 -8.90
N LEU A 107 14.42 4.33 -7.98
CA LEU A 107 15.86 4.09 -7.81
C LEU A 107 16.16 2.64 -7.45
N ASP A 108 15.42 2.04 -6.50
CA ASP A 108 15.65 0.66 -6.11
C ASP A 108 15.32 -0.32 -7.25
N LEU A 109 14.22 -0.12 -7.97
CA LEU A 109 13.89 -0.95 -9.13
C LEU A 109 14.93 -0.79 -10.26
N THR A 110 15.36 0.42 -10.57
CA THR A 110 16.41 0.67 -11.58
C THR A 110 17.72 0.00 -11.18
N ARG A 111 18.11 0.09 -9.90
CA ARG A 111 19.29 -0.59 -9.37
C ARG A 111 19.16 -2.11 -9.50
N ARG A 112 18.02 -2.68 -9.10
CA ARG A 112 17.77 -4.13 -9.24
C ARG A 112 17.77 -4.58 -10.68
N TYR A 113 17.19 -3.79 -11.58
CA TYR A 113 17.22 -4.05 -13.01
C TYR A 113 18.65 -4.10 -13.53
N ALA A 114 19.46 -3.07 -13.26
CA ALA A 114 20.84 -2.98 -13.73
C ALA A 114 21.72 -4.15 -13.25
N TYR A 115 21.50 -4.64 -12.02
CA TYR A 115 22.26 -5.76 -11.46
C TYR A 115 21.59 -7.13 -11.67
N GLY A 116 20.47 -7.21 -12.39
CA GLY A 116 19.72 -8.45 -12.63
C GLY A 116 19.22 -9.13 -11.34
N ARG A 117 18.49 -8.36 -10.53
CA ARG A 117 17.88 -8.76 -9.23
C ARG A 117 16.39 -8.37 -9.14
N LEU A 118 15.73 -8.14 -10.27
CA LEU A 118 14.34 -7.70 -10.32
C LEU A 118 13.37 -8.82 -9.90
N ALA A 119 13.73 -10.09 -10.12
CA ALA A 119 12.93 -11.25 -9.71
C ALA A 119 12.80 -11.41 -8.20
N GLU A 120 13.67 -10.78 -7.39
CA GLU A 120 13.54 -10.77 -5.92
C GLU A 120 12.27 -10.05 -5.46
N VAL A 121 11.79 -9.07 -6.24
CA VAL A 121 10.61 -8.26 -5.90
C VAL A 121 9.43 -8.47 -6.84
N LEU A 122 9.66 -8.82 -8.11
CA LEU A 122 8.60 -9.09 -9.10
C LEU A 122 8.35 -10.59 -9.35
N GLY A 123 9.13 -11.46 -8.71
CA GLY A 123 9.00 -12.91 -8.82
C GLY A 123 9.48 -13.48 -10.16
N ALA A 124 9.10 -14.73 -10.41
CA ALA A 124 9.65 -15.53 -11.50
C ALA A 124 9.47 -14.93 -12.91
N LYS A 125 8.49 -14.05 -13.10
CA LYS A 125 8.25 -13.37 -14.39
C LYS A 125 9.43 -12.47 -14.81
N ALA A 126 10.23 -11.98 -13.87
CA ALA A 126 11.39 -11.13 -14.17
C ALA A 126 12.71 -11.91 -14.35
N LEU A 127 12.73 -13.23 -14.16
CA LEU A 127 13.95 -14.05 -14.27
C LEU A 127 14.64 -13.95 -15.64
N ALA A 128 13.87 -13.88 -16.71
CA ALA A 128 14.43 -13.75 -18.06
C ALA A 128 15.18 -12.43 -18.23
N ILE A 129 14.63 -11.33 -17.67
CA ILE A 129 15.27 -10.01 -17.68
C ILE A 129 16.55 -10.06 -16.84
N ASP A 130 16.49 -10.62 -15.63
CA ASP A 130 17.65 -10.71 -14.74
C ASP A 130 18.82 -11.45 -15.38
N ARG A 131 18.56 -12.54 -16.12
CA ARG A 131 19.59 -13.29 -16.84
C ARG A 131 20.28 -12.44 -17.91
N VAL A 132 19.52 -11.65 -18.67
CA VAL A 132 20.08 -10.74 -19.68
C VAL A 132 20.92 -9.65 -19.03
N GLN A 133 20.43 -9.05 -17.94
CA GLN A 133 21.14 -7.96 -17.26
C GLN A 133 22.42 -8.43 -16.57
N ARG A 134 22.41 -9.64 -15.99
CA ARG A 134 23.63 -10.28 -15.48
C ARG A 134 24.67 -10.50 -16.58
N ALA A 135 24.24 -10.87 -17.78
CA ALA A 135 25.15 -11.09 -18.92
C ALA A 135 25.78 -9.78 -19.42
N ALA A 136 25.13 -8.63 -19.19
CA ALA A 136 25.70 -7.31 -19.49
C ALA A 136 26.83 -6.90 -18.51
N ASP A 137 27.00 -7.64 -17.40
CA ASP A 137 28.08 -7.50 -16.42
C ASP A 137 28.34 -6.06 -15.93
N ILE A 138 27.26 -5.31 -15.66
CA ILE A 138 27.37 -3.97 -15.06
C ILE A 138 28.09 -4.02 -13.71
N ALA A 139 27.99 -5.14 -12.97
CA ALA A 139 28.69 -5.34 -11.71
C ALA A 139 30.22 -5.46 -11.86
N GLY A 140 30.71 -5.98 -12.99
CA GLY A 140 32.14 -6.15 -13.23
C GLY A 140 32.88 -4.86 -13.63
N ILE A 141 32.15 -3.81 -14.01
CA ILE A 141 32.72 -2.53 -14.50
C ILE A 141 32.52 -1.33 -13.56
N ALA A 142 31.79 -1.51 -12.45
CA ALA A 142 31.55 -0.49 -11.43
C ALA A 142 32.58 -0.57 -10.30
#